data_AF-A0A1I7XTI9-F1
#
_entry.id   AF-A0A1I7XTI9-F1
#
_cell.length_a   1.000
_cell.length_b   1.000
_cell.length_c   1.000
_cell.angle_alpha   90.00
_cell.angle_beta   90.00
_cell.angle_gamma   90.00
#
_symmetry.space_group_name_H-M   'P 1'
#
loop_
_entity.id
_entity.type
_entity.pdbx_description
1 polymer ?
#
loop_
_entity_poly.entity_id
_entity_poly.type
_entity_poly.pdbx_seq_one_letter_code
_entity_poly.pdbx_strand_id
1 'polypeptide(L)'
;MADDLSTASLPQYSVPGPQVVGSTKYQQLLAVIEELGKDIRPTYTGNKICAERLKRSIVHARILVRECLLEADKDRQKAAAEAVAKNQ
;
A
#
# COMPACT_ATOMS: atom_id res chain seq x y z
N MET A 1 10.34 -31.73 18.89
CA MET A 1 11.27 -30.69 18.41
C MET A 1 10.47 -29.83 17.46
N ALA A 2 10.08 -28.63 17.91
CA ALA A 2 9.30 -27.68 17.10
C ALA A 2 10.30 -26.75 16.41
N ASP A 3 10.39 -26.85 15.08
CA ASP A 3 11.21 -25.94 14.28
C ASP A 3 10.48 -24.60 14.11
N ASP A 4 11.10 -23.59 14.71
CA ASP A 4 10.75 -22.18 14.70
C ASP A 4 10.86 -21.62 13.26
N LEU A 5 9.72 -21.40 12.61
CA LEU A 5 9.65 -20.61 11.39
C LEU A 5 9.80 -19.12 11.75
N SER A 6 11.03 -18.74 12.09
CA SER A 6 11.47 -17.36 12.24
C SER A 6 11.16 -16.62 10.94
N THR A 7 10.06 -15.86 10.96
CA THR A 7 9.67 -14.91 9.92
C THR A 7 10.79 -13.87 9.85
N ALA A 8 11.56 -13.89 8.77
CA ALA A 8 12.64 -12.94 8.53
C ALA A 8 12.10 -11.50 8.61
N SER A 9 12.39 -10.82 9.71
CA SER A 9 12.15 -9.38 9.89
C SER A 9 13.06 -8.63 8.92
N LEU A 10 12.53 -8.29 7.76
CA LEU A 10 13.19 -7.38 6.83
C LEU A 10 13.22 -5.98 7.47
N PRO A 11 14.37 -5.27 7.41
CA PRO A 11 14.46 -3.88 7.83
C PRO A 11 13.38 -3.07 7.15
N GLN A 12 12.53 -2.43 7.97
CA GLN A 12 11.41 -1.63 7.52
C GLN A 12 11.97 -0.32 6.94
N TYR A 13 12.41 -0.38 5.68
CA TYR A 13 12.81 0.81 4.93
C TYR A 13 11.54 1.60 4.62
N SER A 14 11.12 2.43 5.57
CA SER A 14 10.09 3.43 5.36
C SER A 14 10.66 4.46 4.38
N VAL A 15 10.45 4.20 3.09
CA VAL A 15 10.77 5.16 2.03
C VAL A 15 9.66 6.20 2.05
N PRO A 16 9.93 7.48 2.35
CA PRO A 16 8.95 8.53 2.20
C PRO A 16 8.74 8.75 0.70
N GLY A 17 7.91 7.91 0.07
CA GLY A 17 7.23 8.27 -1.16
C GLY A 17 6.34 9.49 -0.87
N PRO A 18 6.03 10.33 -1.87
CA PRO A 18 5.28 11.57 -1.67
C PRO A 18 4.00 11.30 -0.89
N GLN A 19 4.06 11.59 0.41
CA GLN A 19 2.92 11.53 1.31
C GLN A 19 2.14 12.77 0.95
N VAL A 20 1.08 12.64 0.16
CA VAL A 20 0.15 13.75 -0.03
C VAL A 20 -0.43 14.02 1.37
N VAL A 21 0.03 15.12 1.98
CA VAL A 21 -0.30 15.49 3.35
C VAL A 21 -1.82 15.67 3.42
N GLY A 22 -2.50 14.81 4.18
CA GLY A 22 -3.96 14.81 4.34
C GLY A 22 -4.76 13.89 3.42
N SER A 23 -4.12 13.10 2.53
CA SER A 23 -4.83 12.13 1.70
C SER A 23 -5.03 10.79 2.41
N THR A 24 -6.23 10.20 2.34
CA THR A 24 -6.49 8.84 2.82
C THR A 24 -5.59 7.82 2.12
N LYS A 25 -5.32 6.66 2.75
CA LYS A 25 -4.48 5.60 2.13
C LYS A 25 -5.00 5.18 0.76
N TYR A 26 -6.32 5.19 0.57
CA TYR A 26 -6.96 4.94 -0.72
C TYR A 26 -6.60 5.98 -1.78
N GLN A 27 -6.57 7.27 -1.42
CA GLN A 27 -6.20 8.34 -2.35
C GLN A 27 -4.72 8.28 -2.74
N GLN A 28 -3.85 7.92 -1.79
CA GLN A 28 -2.44 7.63 -2.12
C GLN A 28 -2.31 6.41 -3.05
N LEU A 29 -3.12 5.37 -2.86
CA LEU A 29 -3.12 4.20 -3.75
C LEU A 29 -3.54 4.58 -5.17
N LEU A 30 -4.58 5.40 -5.30
CA LEU A 30 -5.07 5.88 -6.59
C LEU A 30 -3.99 6.67 -7.33
N ALA A 31 -3.32 7.60 -6.63
CA ALA A 31 -2.22 8.38 -7.22
C ALA A 31 -1.06 7.50 -7.70
N VAL A 32 -0.68 6.47 -6.93
CA VAL A 32 0.38 5.53 -7.33
C VAL A 32 -0.03 4.76 -8.60
N ILE A 33 -1.30 4.36 -8.72
CA ILE A 33 -1.82 3.67 -9.91
C ILE A 33 -1.77 4.56 -11.16
N GLU A 34 -2.12 5.83 -11.03
CA GLU A 34 -2.04 6.79 -12.13
C GLU A 34 -0.59 6.99 -12.63
N GLU A 35 0.36 7.09 -11.70
CA GLU A 35 1.78 7.22 -12.01
C GLU A 35 2.34 5.96 -12.69
N LEU A 36 1.92 4.77 -12.24
CA LEU A 36 2.29 3.50 -12.88
C LEU A 36 1.91 3.51 -14.38
N GLY A 37 0.72 4.05 -14.72
CA GLY A 37 0.26 4.15 -16.11
C GLY A 37 1.18 4.97 -17.02
N LYS A 38 1.84 6.00 -16.47
CA LYS A 38 2.73 6.91 -17.22
C LYS A 38 4.07 6.25 -17.56
N ASP A 39 4.58 5.39 -16.69
CA ASP A 39 5.86 4.71 -16.87
C ASP A 39 5.79 3.46 -17.77
N ILE A 40 4.60 2.92 -18.05
CA ILE A 40 4.43 1.71 -18.87
C ILE A 40 4.95 1.89 -20.30
N ARG A 41 4.50 2.93 -21.02
CA ARG A 41 4.93 3.15 -22.43
C ARG A 41 6.44 3.37 -22.57
N PRO A 42 7.08 4.27 -21.78
CA PRO A 42 8.53 4.47 -21.85
C PRO A 42 9.35 3.23 -21.47
N THR A 43 8.80 2.35 -20.63
CA THR A 43 9.45 1.08 -20.27
C THR A 43 9.53 0.14 -21.47
N TYR A 44 8.48 0.05 -22.28
CA TYR A 44 8.49 -0.76 -23.50
C TYR A 44 9.48 -0.24 -24.55
N THR A 45 9.79 1.06 -24.55
CA THR A 45 10.81 1.64 -25.44
C THR A 45 12.23 1.54 -24.88
N GLY A 46 12.45 0.80 -23.79
CA GLY A 46 13.77 0.53 -23.22
C GLY A 46 14.30 1.59 -22.25
N ASN A 47 13.44 2.48 -21.72
CA ASN A 47 13.87 3.44 -20.70
C ASN A 47 14.11 2.74 -19.34
N LYS A 48 15.38 2.57 -18.99
CA LYS A 48 15.80 1.90 -17.75
C LYS A 48 15.31 2.61 -16.48
N ILE A 49 15.22 3.94 -16.49
CA ILE A 49 14.81 4.72 -15.31
C ILE A 49 13.32 4.51 -15.05
N CYS A 50 12.50 4.56 -16.10
CA CYS A 50 11.06 4.25 -16.00
C CYS A 50 10.84 2.81 -15.57
N ALA A 51 11.64 1.86 -16.06
CA ALA A 51 11.55 0.45 -15.66
C ALA A 51 11.83 0.25 -14.15
N GLU A 52 12.88 0.87 -13.61
CA GLU A 52 13.18 0.81 -12.17
C GLU A 52 12.07 1.49 -11.34
N ARG A 53 11.60 2.66 -11.79
CA ARG A 53 10.50 3.39 -11.16
C ARG A 53 9.23 2.55 -11.12
N LEU A 54 8.85 1.92 -12.25
CA LEU A 54 7.69 1.05 -12.37
C LEU A 54 7.77 -0.11 -11.37
N LYS A 55 8.93 -0.79 -11.28
CA LYS A 55 9.15 -1.86 -10.29
C LYS A 55 8.98 -1.38 -8.85
N ARG A 56 9.55 -0.22 -8.51
CA ARG A 56 9.45 0.37 -7.17
C ARG A 56 8.01 0.75 -6.83
N SER A 57 7.31 1.40 -7.76
CA SER A 57 5.91 1.80 -7.61
C SER A 57 4.98 0.60 -7.47
N ILE A 58 5.24 -0.52 -8.14
CA ILE A 58 4.48 -1.78 -7.97
C ILE A 58 4.63 -2.32 -6.54
N VAL A 59 5.87 -2.38 -6.02
CA VAL A 59 6.12 -2.85 -4.65
C VAL A 59 5.43 -1.94 -3.63
N HIS A 60 5.54 -0.63 -3.82
CA HIS A 60 4.89 0.36 -2.95
C HIS A 60 3.37 0.21 -2.97
N ALA A 61 2.74 0.09 -4.14
CA ALA A 61 1.30 -0.13 -4.27
C ALA A 61 0.84 -1.39 -3.51
N ARG A 62 1.61 -2.49 -3.58
CA ARG A 62 1.29 -3.73 -2.86
C ARG A 62 1.27 -3.56 -1.33
N ILE A 63 2.19 -2.76 -0.79
CA ILE A 63 2.22 -2.45 0.65
C ILE A 63 0.99 -1.62 1.00
N LEU A 64 0.72 -0.58 0.22
CA LEU A 64 -0.40 0.32 0.45
C LEU A 64 -1.76 -0.40 0.40
N VAL A 65 -1.92 -1.39 -0.48
CA VAL A 65 -3.13 -2.22 -0.55
C VAL A 65 -3.32 -3.01 0.74
N ARG A 66 -2.26 -3.60 1.30
CA ARG A 66 -2.35 -4.33 2.59
C ARG A 66 -2.77 -3.39 3.71
N GLU A 67 -2.19 -2.19 3.74
CA GLU A 67 -2.54 -1.18 4.75
C GLU A 67 -3.97 -0.66 4.60
N CYS A 68 -4.46 -0.48 3.37
CA CYS A 68 -5.85 -0.10 3.08
C CYS A 68 -6.83 -1.19 3.54
N LEU A 69 -6.53 -2.46 3.29
CA LEU A 69 -7.39 -3.57 3.72
C LEU A 69 -7.47 -3.66 5.24
N LEU A 70 -6.33 -3.52 5.93
CA LEU A 70 -6.28 -3.53 7.40
C LEU A 70 -7.02 -2.33 8.01
N GLU A 71 -6.95 -1.16 7.37
CA GLU A 71 -7.71 0.02 7.81
C GLU A 71 -9.21 -0.16 7.58
N ALA A 72 -9.61 -0.65 6.42
CA ALA A 72 -11.01 -0.93 6.11
C ALA A 72 -11.64 -1.99 7.03
N ASP A 73 -10.86 -3.00 7.43
CA ASP A 73 -11.31 -4.02 8.40
C ASP A 73 -11.51 -3.42 9.80
N LYS A 74 -10.57 -2.57 10.25
CA LYS A 74 -10.69 -1.82 11.51
C LYS A 74 -11.88 -0.86 11.52
N ASP A 75 -12.09 -0.13 10.43
CA ASP A 75 -13.22 0.79 10.31
C ASP A 75 -14.55 0.03 10.29
N ARG A 76 -14.60 -1.13 9.63
CA ARG A 76 -15.76 -2.03 9.66
C ARG A 76 -16.02 -2.55 11.08
N GLN A 77 -14.97 -2.90 11.83
CA GLN A 77 -15.10 -3.40 13.20
C GLN A 77 -15.51 -2.30 14.19
N LYS A 78 -14.99 -1.08 14.02
CA LYS A 78 -15.46 0.11 14.76
C LYS A 78 -16.91 0.43 14.45
N ALA A 79 -17.31 0.42 13.19
CA ALA A 79 -18.70 0.64 12.79
C ALA A 79 -19.64 -0.43 13.36
N ALA A 80 -19.19 -1.70 13.42
CA ALA A 80 -19.93 -2.77 14.08
C ALA A 80 -20.04 -2.56 15.60
N ALA A 81 -18.97 -2.10 16.26
CA ALA A 81 -19.00 -1.77 17.69
C ALA A 81 -19.91 -0.58 18.01
N GLU A 82 -19.90 0.47 17.19
CA GLU A 82 -20.82 1.62 17.33
C GLU A 82 -22.28 1.24 17.06
N ALA A 83 -22.55 0.30 16.14
CA ALA A 83 -23.90 -0.20 15.89
C ALA A 83 -24.46 -0.98 17.08
N VAL A 84 -23.62 -1.74 17.79
CA VAL A 84 -24.01 -2.44 19.03
C VAL A 84 -24.29 -1.45 20.16
N ALA A 85 -23.52 -0.36 20.26
CA ALA A 85 -23.71 0.66 21.29
C ALA A 85 -24.98 1.53 21.11
N LYS A 86 -25.46 1.70 19.86
CA LYS A 86 -26.72 2.44 19.59
C LYS A 86 -27.99 1.61 19.77
N ASN A 87 -27.86 0.29 19.92
CA ASN A 87 -28.95 -0.65 20.18
C ASN A 87 -29.07 -1.04 21.67
N GLN A 88 -28.32 -0.36 22.55
CA GLN A 88 -28.48 -0.37 24.01
C GLN A 88 -29.09 0.94 24.47
#